data_AF-A0A9J9BCG0-F1
#
_entry.id   AF-A0A9J9BCG0-F1
#
_cell.length_a   1.000
_cell.length_b   1.000
_cell.length_c   1.000
_cell.angle_alpha   90.00
_cell.angle_beta   90.00
_cell.angle_gamma   90.00
#
_symmetry.space_group_name_H-M   'P 1'
#
loop_
_entity.id
_entity.type
_entity.pdbx_description
1 polymer ?
#
loop_
_entity_poly.entity_id
_entity_poly.type
_entity_poly.pdbx_seq_one_letter_code
_entity_poly.pdbx_strand_id
1 'polypeptide(L)'
;MPCLSACSTSSQPNQQERSTQQIENSATQVIDIKPKYVTNFSASGKPYYHLSFTLDIENVVQVERYTVQEFEQNGGQFEVLLKKSAFPIQAPNCNSNLILRMPWVPSSVDLTLKYQLYKSILAVSLGQTEHVSVVVELNPYVQETEQGLELTQCNLFFRHANSRYVPHTRSVN
;
A
#
# COMPACT_ATOMS: atom_id res chain seq x y z
N MET A 1 -31.34 -67.88 -22.99
CA MET A 1 -32.69 -67.54 -23.48
C MET A 1 -32.68 -66.10 -23.97
N PRO A 2 -33.02 -65.85 -25.24
CA PRO A 2 -33.06 -64.52 -25.86
C PRO A 2 -34.52 -64.01 -26.01
N CYS A 3 -34.72 -62.69 -25.99
CA CYS A 3 -35.83 -61.96 -26.62
C CYS A 3 -35.25 -60.58 -27.01
N LEU A 4 -34.99 -60.24 -28.28
CA LEU A 4 -35.87 -59.94 -29.43
C LEU A 4 -36.80 -58.72 -29.25
N SER A 5 -36.33 -57.60 -29.84
CA SER A 5 -36.99 -56.66 -30.78
C SER A 5 -38.45 -56.18 -30.63
N ALA A 6 -38.62 -54.85 -30.69
CA ALA A 6 -39.53 -54.07 -31.59
C ALA A 6 -39.23 -52.55 -31.41
N CYS A 7 -38.79 -51.75 -32.40
CA CYS A 7 -39.55 -51.03 -33.46
C CYS A 7 -40.89 -50.43 -33.01
N SER A 8 -41.39 -49.26 -33.39
CA SER A 8 -41.01 -48.06 -34.16
C SER A 8 -42.32 -47.24 -34.25
N THR A 9 -42.31 -45.90 -34.16
CA THR A 9 -43.00 -44.96 -35.11
C THR A 9 -43.12 -43.51 -34.59
N SER A 10 -42.78 -42.58 -35.50
CA SER A 10 -43.41 -41.27 -35.84
C SER A 10 -43.59 -40.22 -34.73
N SER A 11 -43.37 -38.91 -34.90
CA SER A 11 -43.32 -38.02 -36.07
C SER A 11 -42.83 -36.62 -35.59
N GLN A 12 -42.17 -35.87 -36.48
CA GLN A 12 -41.63 -34.51 -36.31
C GLN A 12 -42.75 -33.41 -36.19
N PRO A 13 -42.44 -32.11 -36.34
CA PRO A 13 -41.66 -31.20 -35.47
C PRO A 13 -42.54 -30.01 -35.02
N ASN A 14 -42.11 -29.22 -34.03
CA ASN A 14 -42.67 -27.87 -33.88
C ASN A 14 -41.58 -26.83 -33.65
N GLN A 15 -41.58 -25.84 -34.53
CA GLN A 15 -40.77 -24.64 -34.48
C GLN A 15 -41.31 -23.71 -33.38
N GLN A 16 -40.45 -23.04 -32.62
CA GLN A 16 -40.43 -21.57 -32.55
C GLN A 16 -39.38 -21.06 -31.58
N GLU A 17 -38.45 -20.30 -32.16
CA GLU A 17 -37.98 -18.99 -31.72
C GLU A 17 -37.10 -18.82 -30.46
N ARG A 18 -36.05 -18.04 -30.72
CA ARG A 18 -35.42 -16.96 -29.93
C ARG A 18 -34.01 -17.19 -29.42
N SER A 19 -33.13 -16.43 -30.08
CA SER A 19 -32.19 -15.49 -29.46
C SER A 19 -30.86 -16.07 -28.98
N THR A 20 -29.90 -16.01 -29.89
CA THR A 20 -28.62 -15.30 -29.72
C THR A 20 -28.37 -14.80 -28.29
N GLN A 21 -27.55 -15.51 -27.53
CA GLN A 21 -26.83 -14.92 -26.39
C GLN A 21 -25.38 -14.79 -26.78
N GLN A 22 -25.01 -13.53 -26.98
CA GLN A 22 -23.66 -13.05 -27.23
C GLN A 22 -22.77 -13.45 -26.07
N ILE A 23 -21.60 -13.99 -26.42
CA ILE A 23 -20.42 -14.05 -25.56
C ILE A 23 -19.99 -12.59 -25.40
N GLU A 24 -20.47 -11.92 -24.35
CA GLU A 24 -19.96 -10.61 -23.97
C GLU A 24 -18.60 -10.81 -23.31
N ASN A 25 -17.58 -10.44 -24.08
CA ASN A 25 -16.22 -10.20 -23.61
C ASN A 25 -16.26 -9.34 -22.34
N SER A 26 -15.86 -9.93 -21.21
CA SER A 26 -15.61 -9.20 -19.97
C SER A 26 -14.42 -8.26 -20.18
N ALA A 27 -14.72 -7.01 -20.54
CA ALA A 27 -13.77 -5.92 -20.45
C ALA A 27 -13.41 -5.75 -18.97
N THR A 28 -12.19 -6.11 -18.61
CA THR A 28 -11.58 -5.75 -17.34
C THR A 28 -11.63 -4.23 -17.22
N GLN A 29 -12.58 -3.72 -16.42
CA GLN A 29 -12.59 -2.30 -16.08
C GLN A 29 -11.31 -2.01 -15.29
N VAL A 30 -10.39 -1.30 -15.92
CA VAL A 30 -9.25 -0.70 -15.24
C VAL A 30 -9.83 0.36 -14.31
N ILE A 31 -10.04 -0.02 -13.05
CA ILE A 31 -10.44 0.92 -12.02
C ILE A 31 -9.21 1.81 -11.79
N ASP A 32 -9.26 3.04 -12.27
CA ASP A 32 -8.28 4.09 -11.94
C ASP A 32 -8.46 4.46 -10.46
N ILE A 33 -7.99 3.59 -9.56
CA ILE A 33 -8.00 3.85 -8.12
C ILE A 33 -6.85 4.82 -7.87
N LYS A 34 -7.10 6.11 -8.08
CA LYS A 34 -6.16 7.15 -7.67
C LYS A 34 -5.82 6.94 -6.18
N PRO A 35 -4.53 6.99 -5.80
CA PRO A 35 -4.11 6.87 -4.42
C PRO A 35 -4.83 7.89 -3.54
N LYS A 36 -5.53 7.41 -2.50
CA LYS A 36 -6.21 8.29 -1.56
C LYS A 36 -5.21 8.85 -0.55
N TYR A 37 -4.77 10.08 -0.77
CA TYR A 37 -3.99 10.87 0.19
C TYR A 37 -4.85 11.97 0.83
N VAL A 38 -4.37 12.52 1.95
CA VAL A 38 -4.96 13.66 2.65
C VAL A 38 -4.01 14.85 2.59
N THR A 39 -4.52 15.99 2.13
CA THR A 39 -3.79 17.25 2.12
C THR A 39 -4.11 18.04 3.40
N ASN A 40 -3.08 18.34 4.19
CA ASN A 40 -3.12 19.31 5.28
C ASN A 40 -2.35 20.57 4.84
N PHE A 41 -2.56 21.69 5.54
CA PHE A 41 -1.88 22.95 5.25
C PHE A 41 -1.17 23.44 6.51
N SER A 42 0.08 23.88 6.36
CA SER A 42 0.79 24.58 7.44
C SER A 42 0.21 25.97 7.69
N ALA A 43 0.64 26.62 8.79
CA ALA A 43 0.31 28.02 9.08
C ALA A 43 0.70 29.00 7.95
N SER A 44 1.70 28.63 7.13
CA SER A 44 2.13 29.41 5.95
C SER A 44 1.34 29.12 4.67
N GLY A 45 0.33 28.25 4.72
CA GLY A 45 -0.45 27.83 3.55
C GLY A 45 0.25 26.79 2.66
N LYS A 46 1.45 26.32 3.01
CA LYS A 46 2.12 25.23 2.26
C LYS A 46 1.41 23.89 2.49
N PRO A 47 1.12 23.11 1.43
CA PRO A 47 0.47 21.81 1.54
C PRO A 47 1.42 20.71 2.04
N TYR A 48 0.86 19.77 2.79
CA TYR A 48 1.49 18.55 3.28
C TYR A 48 0.59 17.36 2.97
N TYR A 49 1.15 16.32 2.34
CA TYR A 49 0.39 15.17 1.87
C TYR A 49 0.71 13.95 2.71
N HIS A 50 -0.34 13.32 3.24
CA HIS A 50 -0.24 12.12 4.06
C HIS A 50 -1.02 10.97 3.44
N LEU A 51 -0.42 9.78 3.46
CA LEU A 51 -1.00 8.56 2.92
C LEU A 51 -1.09 7.51 4.03
N SER A 52 -2.28 6.96 4.26
CA SER A 52 -2.40 5.70 5.00
C SER A 52 -1.98 4.56 4.09
N PHE A 53 -1.02 3.75 4.53
CA PHE A 53 -0.47 2.65 3.75
C PHE A 53 -0.41 1.38 4.60
N THR A 54 -0.67 0.23 4.00
CA THR A 54 -0.60 -1.07 4.68
C THR A 54 0.70 -1.74 4.27
N LEU A 55 1.55 -2.03 5.25
CA LEU A 55 2.76 -2.81 5.05
C LEU A 55 2.44 -4.30 5.24
N ASP A 56 2.88 -5.12 4.31
CA ASP A 56 2.72 -6.58 4.30
C ASP A 56 3.95 -7.25 3.67
N ILE A 57 3.96 -8.58 3.64
CA ILE A 57 5.08 -9.35 3.07
C ILE A 57 5.25 -9.16 1.55
N GLU A 58 4.20 -8.73 0.85
CA GLU A 58 4.23 -8.52 -0.59
C GLU A 58 4.89 -7.19 -0.96
N ASN A 59 4.80 -6.18 -0.09
CA ASN A 59 5.35 -4.85 -0.37
C ASN A 59 6.63 -4.51 0.42
N VAL A 60 6.90 -5.18 1.55
CA VAL A 60 8.14 -5.01 2.32
C VAL A 60 9.24 -5.90 1.74
N VAL A 61 10.35 -5.28 1.33
CA VAL A 61 11.56 -5.98 0.85
C VAL A 61 12.50 -6.30 2.01
N GLN A 62 12.74 -5.31 2.86
CA GLN A 62 13.68 -5.42 3.97
C GLN A 62 13.32 -4.43 5.07
N VAL A 63 13.59 -4.83 6.31
CA VAL A 63 13.52 -3.97 7.49
C VAL A 63 14.91 -3.99 8.14
N GLU A 64 15.48 -2.83 8.44
CA GLU A 64 16.71 -2.76 9.23
C GLU A 64 16.51 -3.44 10.59
N ARG A 65 17.54 -4.13 11.08
CA ARG A 65 17.46 -4.87 12.35
C ARG A 65 18.42 -4.28 13.35
N TYR A 66 17.84 -3.83 14.45
CA TYR A 66 18.55 -3.29 15.61
C TYR A 66 18.23 -4.11 16.85
N THR A 67 19.23 -4.27 17.71
CA THR A 67 19.02 -4.52 19.14
C THR A 67 18.31 -3.31 19.78
N VAL A 68 17.77 -3.49 20.99
CA VAL A 68 17.16 -2.37 21.74
C VAL A 68 18.17 -1.23 21.95
N GLN A 69 19.40 -1.58 22.33
CA GLN A 69 20.45 -0.60 22.58
C GLN A 69 20.82 0.19 21.32
N GLU A 70 21.00 -0.47 20.17
CA GLU A 70 21.30 0.21 18.90
C GLU A 70 20.14 1.12 18.46
N PHE A 71 18.90 0.67 18.64
CA PHE A 71 17.72 1.48 18.33
C PHE A 71 17.68 2.77 19.15
N GLU A 72 17.96 2.68 20.46
CA GLU A 72 18.01 3.83 21.36
C GLU A 72 19.18 4.76 21.04
N GLN A 73 20.37 4.20 20.80
CA GLN A 73 21.57 4.96 20.42
C GLN A 73 21.38 5.70 19.09
N ASN A 74 20.62 5.11 18.16
CA ASN A 74 20.28 5.72 16.88
C ASN A 74 19.02 6.61 16.94
N GLY A 75 18.61 7.07 18.13
CA GLY A 75 17.48 8.01 18.28
C GLY A 75 16.17 7.48 17.70
N GLY A 76 15.99 6.15 17.68
CA GLY A 76 14.83 5.47 17.10
C GLY A 76 14.68 5.64 15.59
N GLN A 77 15.74 6.01 14.87
CA GLN A 77 15.76 5.96 13.41
C GLN A 77 15.86 4.51 12.92
N PHE A 78 15.08 4.20 11.89
CA PHE A 78 15.16 2.95 11.15
C PHE A 78 14.61 3.13 9.74
N GLU A 79 14.98 2.22 8.84
CA GLU A 79 14.51 2.19 7.46
C GLU A 79 13.79 0.89 7.10
N VAL A 80 12.84 1.03 6.17
CA VAL A 80 12.12 -0.06 5.54
C VAL A 80 12.23 0.10 4.02
N LEU A 81 12.75 -0.92 3.35
CA LEU A 81 12.78 -0.97 1.89
C LEU A 81 11.45 -1.51 1.38
N LEU A 82 10.81 -0.77 0.48
CA LEU A 82 9.52 -1.12 -0.12
C LEU A 82 9.66 -1.38 -1.62
N LYS A 83 8.92 -2.36 -2.14
CA LYS A 83 8.83 -2.59 -3.58
C LYS A 83 8.19 -1.36 -4.23
N LYS A 84 8.91 -0.69 -5.13
CA LYS A 84 8.40 0.51 -5.84
C LYS A 84 7.06 0.25 -6.53
N SER A 85 6.92 -0.91 -7.18
CA SER A 85 5.72 -1.29 -7.92
C SER A 85 4.47 -1.52 -7.05
N ALA A 86 4.64 -1.70 -5.73
CA ALA A 86 3.55 -1.88 -4.79
C ALA A 86 3.13 -0.59 -4.09
N PHE A 87 3.90 0.50 -4.24
CA PHE A 87 3.56 1.79 -3.66
C PHE A 87 2.61 2.55 -4.59
N PRO A 88 1.55 3.19 -4.08
CA PRO A 88 0.45 3.65 -4.93
C PRO A 88 0.71 5.02 -5.57
N ILE A 89 1.83 5.68 -5.25
CA ILE A 89 2.26 6.95 -5.87
C ILE A 89 3.50 6.69 -6.70
N GLN A 90 3.46 7.14 -7.96
CA GLN A 90 4.54 6.89 -8.91
C GLN A 90 5.82 7.61 -8.50
N ALA A 91 6.96 6.96 -8.77
CA ALA A 91 8.30 7.50 -8.54
C ALA A 91 9.15 7.24 -9.79
N PRO A 92 8.91 7.94 -10.91
CA PRO A 92 9.54 7.63 -12.20
C PRO A 92 11.06 7.82 -12.17
N ASN A 93 11.55 8.75 -11.36
CA ASN A 93 12.98 9.02 -11.19
C ASN A 93 13.66 8.08 -10.17
N CYS A 94 12.90 7.22 -9.49
CA CYS A 94 13.45 6.22 -8.57
C CYS A 94 13.68 4.89 -9.29
N ASN A 95 14.94 4.51 -9.51
CA ASN A 95 15.32 3.28 -10.23
C ASN A 95 15.53 2.07 -9.32
N SER A 96 15.14 2.17 -8.05
CA SER A 96 15.35 1.17 -7.00
C SER A 96 14.10 0.98 -6.15
N ASN A 97 14.23 0.22 -5.06
CA ASN A 97 13.23 0.19 -4.00
C ASN A 97 13.08 1.58 -3.36
N LEU A 98 11.89 1.84 -2.82
CA LEU A 98 11.62 3.03 -2.01
C LEU A 98 12.16 2.82 -0.59
N ILE A 99 12.59 3.90 0.05
CA ILE A 99 13.17 3.89 1.39
C ILE A 99 12.22 4.65 2.31
N LEU A 100 11.45 3.94 3.12
CA LEU A 100 10.58 4.53 4.13
C LEU A 100 11.35 4.66 5.45
N ARG A 101 11.69 5.89 5.82
CA ARG A 101 12.56 6.21 6.96
C ARG A 101 11.78 6.81 8.12
N MET A 102 12.06 6.34 9.34
CA MET A 102 11.68 7.04 10.57
C MET A 102 12.82 8.01 10.93
N PRO A 103 12.58 9.33 11.06
CA PRO A 103 13.64 10.27 11.36
C PRO A 103 14.31 10.04 12.73
N TRP A 104 15.58 10.39 12.86
CA TRP A 104 16.31 10.44 14.14
C TRP A 104 15.76 11.52 15.08
N VAL A 105 15.81 11.29 16.40
CA VAL A 105 15.53 12.31 17.43
C VAL A 105 16.56 12.27 18.56
N PRO A 106 16.79 13.39 19.27
CA PRO A 106 17.70 13.41 20.41
C PRO A 106 17.21 12.51 21.55
N SER A 107 18.15 12.06 22.38
CA SER A 107 17.90 11.14 23.51
C SER A 107 16.93 11.68 24.57
N SER A 108 16.64 12.99 24.57
CA SER A 108 15.64 13.61 25.44
C SER A 108 14.19 13.34 24.99
N VAL A 109 13.98 12.78 23.80
CA VAL A 109 12.65 12.47 23.25
C VAL A 109 12.28 11.03 23.54
N ASP A 110 11.04 10.83 24.01
CA ASP A 110 10.46 9.51 24.19
C ASP A 110 10.34 8.73 22.86
N LEU A 111 10.98 7.56 22.82
CA LEU A 111 11.02 6.67 21.65
C LEU A 111 9.91 5.62 21.63
N THR A 112 9.04 5.56 22.65
CA THR A 112 8.05 4.48 22.84
C THR A 112 7.22 4.22 21.58
N LEU A 113 6.61 5.24 20.99
CA LEU A 113 5.79 5.09 19.78
C LEU A 113 6.60 4.65 18.55
N LYS A 114 7.84 5.13 18.42
CA LYS A 114 8.72 4.71 17.32
C LYS A 114 9.12 3.25 17.48
N TYR A 115 9.44 2.83 18.70
CA TYR A 115 9.82 1.46 18.99
C TYR A 115 8.64 0.48 18.79
N GLN A 116 7.44 0.87 19.20
CA GLN A 116 6.21 0.10 18.92
C GLN A 116 5.99 -0.07 17.42
N LEU A 117 6.10 1.01 16.64
CA LEU A 117 6.00 0.95 15.18
C LEU A 117 7.06 0.03 14.59
N TYR A 118 8.33 0.19 14.97
CA TYR A 118 9.45 -0.64 14.52
C TYR A 118 9.19 -2.13 14.78
N LYS A 119 8.76 -2.49 16.01
CA LYS A 119 8.46 -3.88 16.37
C LYS A 119 7.30 -4.46 15.56
N SER A 120 6.25 -3.69 15.32
CA SER A 120 5.12 -4.12 14.49
C SER A 120 5.53 -4.37 13.03
N ILE A 121 6.38 -3.52 12.47
CA ILE A 121 6.91 -3.71 11.10
C ILE A 121 7.85 -4.90 11.03
N LEU A 122 8.73 -5.07 12.03
CA LEU A 122 9.62 -6.22 12.11
C LEU A 122 8.82 -7.53 12.17
N ALA A 123 7.72 -7.55 12.93
CA ALA A 123 6.82 -8.71 13.00
C ALA A 123 6.23 -9.08 11.63
N VAL A 124 5.87 -8.09 10.79
CA VAL A 124 5.45 -8.34 9.39
C VAL A 124 6.57 -9.02 8.61
N SER A 125 7.78 -8.47 8.66
CA SER A 125 8.93 -9.02 7.92
C SER A 125 9.34 -10.44 8.37
N LEU A 126 8.97 -10.82 9.59
CA LEU A 126 9.20 -12.14 10.18
C LEU A 126 8.02 -13.10 9.96
N GLY A 127 6.95 -12.67 9.30
CA GLY A 127 5.73 -13.47 9.10
C GLY A 127 4.94 -13.72 10.39
N GLN A 128 5.19 -12.92 11.44
CA GLN A 128 4.52 -13.04 12.75
C GLN A 128 3.18 -12.31 12.80
N THR A 129 2.97 -11.34 11.91
CA THR A 129 1.69 -10.69 11.66
C THR A 129 1.54 -10.47 10.16
N GLU A 130 0.30 -10.50 9.66
CA GLU A 130 0.03 -10.39 8.23
C GLU A 130 0.33 -8.99 7.68
N HIS A 131 -0.03 -7.96 8.46
CA HIS A 131 0.10 -6.57 8.03
C HIS A 131 0.23 -5.59 9.20
N VAL A 132 0.67 -4.37 8.90
CA VAL A 132 0.61 -3.20 9.78
C VAL A 132 0.22 -1.95 8.99
N SER A 133 -0.77 -1.20 9.48
CA SER A 133 -1.12 0.10 8.90
C SER A 133 -0.20 1.20 9.43
N VAL A 134 0.36 1.97 8.51
CA VAL A 134 1.26 3.10 8.79
C VAL A 134 0.76 4.37 8.11
N VAL A 135 1.24 5.52 8.56
CA VAL A 135 1.03 6.78 7.87
C VAL A 135 2.34 7.31 7.34
N VAL A 136 2.37 7.54 6.04
CA VAL A 136 3.51 8.07 5.29
C VAL A 136 3.30 9.56 5.06
N GLU A 137 4.35 10.34 5.26
CA GLU A 137 4.47 11.73 4.82
C GLU A 137 5.26 11.76 3.51
N LEU A 138 4.65 12.33 2.47
CA LEU A 138 5.21 12.33 1.11
C LEU A 138 6.17 13.51 0.90
N ASN A 139 6.01 14.58 1.67
CA ASN A 139 6.91 15.72 1.65
C ASN A 139 8.29 15.35 2.24
N PRO A 140 9.37 16.02 1.82
CA PRO A 140 9.42 17.07 0.79
C PRO A 140 9.53 16.51 -0.64
N TYR A 141 9.62 15.20 -0.82
CA TYR A 141 9.95 14.57 -2.11
C TYR A 141 8.73 14.22 -2.94
N VAL A 142 7.81 15.18 -3.08
CA VAL A 142 6.57 15.03 -3.82
C VAL A 142 6.27 16.31 -4.60
N GLN A 143 5.69 16.15 -5.78
CA GLN A 143 5.20 17.23 -6.62
C GLN A 143 3.80 16.93 -7.14
N GLU A 144 3.05 17.98 -7.45
CA GLU A 144 1.78 17.87 -8.18
C GLU A 144 2.05 17.86 -9.69
N THR A 145 1.37 16.97 -10.39
CA THR A 145 1.33 16.84 -11.85
C THR A 145 -0.12 16.85 -12.33
N GLU A 146 -0.35 16.88 -13.64
CA GLU A 146 -1.71 16.78 -14.20
C GLU A 146 -2.42 15.48 -13.82
N GLN A 147 -1.65 14.42 -13.54
CA GLN A 147 -2.15 13.08 -13.21
C GLN A 147 -2.35 12.87 -11.69
N GLY A 148 -1.80 13.74 -10.84
CA GLY A 148 -1.90 13.65 -9.39
C GLY A 148 -0.57 13.95 -8.69
N LEU A 149 -0.28 13.25 -7.61
CA LEU A 149 1.03 13.35 -6.95
C LEU A 149 2.03 12.40 -7.59
N GLU A 150 3.29 12.85 -7.62
CA GLU A 150 4.45 12.05 -8.03
C GLU A 150 5.59 12.24 -7.05
N LEU A 151 6.29 11.16 -6.70
CA LEU A 151 7.50 11.22 -5.90
C LEU A 151 8.69 11.68 -6.73
N THR A 152 9.41 12.67 -6.22
CA THR A 152 10.60 13.22 -6.87
C THR A 152 11.89 12.50 -6.47
N GLN A 153 11.84 11.68 -5.41
CA GLN A 153 12.97 10.87 -4.90
C GLN A 153 12.49 9.49 -4.44
N CYS A 154 13.43 8.59 -4.15
CA CYS A 154 13.13 7.27 -3.58
C CYS A 154 12.76 7.30 -2.08
N ASN A 155 13.06 8.39 -1.39
CA ASN A 155 12.91 8.48 0.07
C ASN A 155 11.49 8.91 0.44
N LEU A 156 10.95 8.25 1.44
CA LEU A 156 9.68 8.53 2.08
C LEU A 156 9.89 8.61 3.58
N PHE A 157 8.98 9.26 4.28
CA PHE A 157 9.06 9.39 5.73
C PHE A 157 7.82 8.80 6.38
N PHE A 158 8.00 8.10 7.50
CA PHE A 158 6.87 7.91 8.39
C PHE A 158 6.42 9.27 8.89
N ARG A 159 5.11 9.52 8.90
CA ARG A 159 4.57 10.79 9.36
C ARG A 159 5.01 11.06 10.79
N HIS A 160 5.56 12.24 11.01
CA HIS A 160 6.01 12.63 12.33
C HIS A 160 5.68 14.09 12.63
N ALA A 161 5.50 14.41 13.91
CA ALA A 161 5.33 15.77 14.40
C ALA A 161 5.87 15.86 15.81
N ASN A 162 6.51 16.98 16.17
CA ASN A 162 7.09 17.17 17.50
C ASN A 162 7.98 15.98 17.93
N SER A 163 8.82 15.50 16.99
CA SER A 163 9.73 14.37 17.18
C SER A 163 9.08 13.00 17.48
N ARG A 164 7.77 12.86 17.24
CA ARG A 164 7.00 11.63 17.47
C ARG A 164 6.34 11.13 16.21
N TYR A 165 6.14 9.81 16.10
CA TYR A 165 5.33 9.21 15.06
C TYR A 165 3.85 9.62 15.20
N VAL A 166 3.17 9.89 14.09
CA VAL A 166 1.75 10.30 14.05
C VAL A 166 0.93 9.26 13.27
N PRO A 167 0.18 8.37 13.95
CA PRO A 167 -0.51 7.24 13.32
C PRO A 167 -1.89 7.61 12.72
N HIS A 168 -2.04 8.83 12.20
CA HIS A 168 -3.26 9.26 11.51
C HIS A 168 -2.93 10.28 10.43
N THR A 169 -3.87 10.59 9.53
CA THR A 169 -3.72 11.58 8.45
C THR A 169 -4.30 12.96 8.80
N ARG A 170 -5.07 13.08 9.88
CA ARG A 170 -5.64 14.35 10.37
C ARG A 170 -4.57 15.37 10.74
N SER A 171 -4.87 16.67 10.65
CA SER A 171 -3.96 17.73 11.09
C SER A 171 -3.52 17.52 12.56
N VAL A 172 -2.29 17.94 12.87
CA VAL A 172 -1.78 18.02 14.24
C VAL A 172 -1.78 19.50 14.58
N ASN A 173 -2.45 19.87 15.67
CA ASN A 173 -2.51 21.25 16.14
C ASN A 173 -1.26 21.61 16.93
#